data_AF-A0AAV3T3U6-F1
#
_entry.id   AF-A0AAV3T3U6-F1
#
_cell.length_a   1.000
_cell.length_b   1.000
_cell.length_c   1.000
_cell.angle_alpha   90.00
_cell.angle_beta   90.00
_cell.angle_gamma   90.00
#
_symmetry.space_group_name_H-M   'P 1'
#
loop_
_entity.id
_entity.type
_entity.pdbx_description
1 polymer ?
#
loop_
_entity_poly.entity_id
_entity_poly.type
_entity_poly.pdbx_seq_one_letter_code
_entity_poly.pdbx_strand_id
1 'polypeptide(L)'
;MTGDDRQPATFGGLVLARVRADPRLVVPFVAAGVVVAAVDWLRRADPLPAGDPVWMYDTVSVQYNVFPAGVARTTRQLGAFVHLELPALAWAVALEALAALAVAAAGWYTITRCLTADPDSLAGYAGWMVALAVLPGLVSLEGSVGLLPLGLAVLVVVAFVVAYVFLLPGFLAAGYRFDRALRRSGDASHGRRLPFVVTAVVLGLGAWLLARVPVAGGFLSTAVVGTVQAVLVGALVDRYETRGDADDASGER
;
A
#
# COMPACT_ATOMS: atom_id res chain seq x y z
N MET A 1 -37.97 1.53 -15.58
CA MET A 1 -37.99 0.64 -14.41
C MET A 1 -36.65 0.77 -13.71
N THR A 2 -36.74 1.12 -12.45
CA THR A 2 -35.71 1.46 -11.45
C THR A 2 -34.61 0.42 -11.29
N GLY A 3 -33.37 0.87 -11.35
CA GLY A 3 -32.18 0.12 -10.96
C GLY A 3 -31.11 1.05 -10.39
N ASP A 4 -31.54 2.07 -9.63
CA ASP A 4 -30.67 2.81 -8.70
C ASP A 4 -30.86 2.19 -7.31
N ASP A 5 -29.87 2.33 -6.43
CA ASP A 5 -29.74 1.76 -5.06
C ASP A 5 -28.94 0.46 -4.91
N ARG A 6 -27.75 0.40 -5.50
CA ARG A 6 -26.64 -0.31 -4.85
C ARG A 6 -25.42 0.58 -4.72
N GLN A 7 -25.60 1.74 -4.08
CA GLN A 7 -24.44 2.39 -3.49
C GLN A 7 -23.93 1.50 -2.36
N PRO A 8 -22.68 1.02 -2.43
CA PRO A 8 -22.14 0.23 -1.34
C PRO A 8 -21.97 1.14 -0.12
N ALA A 9 -22.73 0.83 0.94
CA ALA A 9 -22.65 1.53 2.23
C ALA A 9 -21.29 1.32 2.93
N THR A 10 -20.47 0.38 2.45
CA THR A 10 -19.18 0.01 3.03
C THR A 10 -18.06 0.01 1.99
N PHE A 11 -16.82 0.27 2.43
CA PHE A 11 -15.63 0.22 1.57
C PHE A 11 -15.43 -1.14 0.90
N GLY A 12 -15.77 -2.24 1.58
CA GLY A 12 -15.72 -3.59 0.99
C GLY A 12 -16.71 -3.77 -0.16
N GLY A 13 -17.93 -3.23 -0.03
CA GLY A 13 -18.91 -3.24 -1.12
C GLY A 13 -18.46 -2.43 -2.33
N LEU A 14 -17.74 -1.32 -2.11
CA LEU A 14 -17.17 -0.49 -3.18
C LEU A 14 -16.14 -1.26 -4.00
N VAL A 15 -15.19 -1.91 -3.32
CA VAL A 15 -14.18 -2.75 -3.97
C VAL A 15 -14.84 -3.88 -4.75
N LEU A 16 -15.78 -4.61 -4.13
CA LEU A 16 -16.44 -5.74 -4.77
C LEU A 16 -17.25 -5.32 -6.01
N ALA A 17 -17.97 -4.20 -5.94
CA ALA A 17 -18.70 -3.66 -7.08
C ALA A 17 -17.75 -3.31 -8.22
N ARG A 18 -16.60 -2.68 -7.92
CA ARG A 18 -15.62 -2.28 -8.93
C ARG A 18 -14.92 -3.47 -9.58
N VAL A 19 -14.49 -4.45 -8.79
CA VAL A 19 -13.87 -5.69 -9.30
C VAL A 19 -14.84 -6.52 -10.13
N ARG A 20 -16.13 -6.55 -9.77
CA ARG A 20 -17.16 -7.22 -10.59
C ARG A 20 -17.40 -6.51 -11.92
N ALA A 21 -17.32 -5.17 -11.93
CA ALA A 21 -17.47 -4.38 -13.16
C ALA A 21 -16.23 -4.48 -14.07
N ASP A 22 -15.03 -4.56 -13.50
CA ASP A 22 -13.79 -4.72 -14.24
C ASP A 22 -12.84 -5.74 -13.57
N PRO A 23 -12.95 -7.04 -13.88
CA PRO A 23 -12.14 -8.08 -13.26
C PRO A 23 -10.66 -7.99 -13.65
N ARG A 24 -10.31 -7.23 -14.70
CA ARG A 24 -8.91 -7.05 -15.12
C ARG A 24 -8.10 -6.23 -14.12
N LEU A 25 -8.74 -5.56 -13.16
CA LEU A 25 -8.08 -4.85 -12.05
C LEU A 25 -7.26 -5.78 -11.14
N VAL A 26 -7.54 -7.09 -11.16
CA VAL A 26 -6.83 -8.08 -10.34
C VAL A 26 -5.50 -8.52 -10.98
N VAL A 27 -5.41 -8.48 -12.32
CA VAL A 27 -4.27 -9.01 -13.09
C VAL A 27 -2.92 -8.39 -12.70
N PRO A 28 -2.78 -7.05 -12.55
CA PRO A 28 -1.51 -6.43 -12.22
C PRO A 28 -0.94 -6.90 -10.87
N PHE A 29 -1.80 -7.04 -9.86
CA PHE A 29 -1.39 -7.49 -8.53
C PHE A 29 -1.14 -8.99 -8.45
N VAL A 30 -1.81 -9.80 -9.27
CA VAL A 30 -1.45 -11.21 -9.45
C VAL A 30 -0.05 -11.32 -10.06
N ALA A 31 0.24 -10.55 -11.12
CA ALA A 31 1.56 -10.54 -11.73
C ALA A 31 2.64 -10.05 -10.75
N ALA A 32 2.38 -8.95 -10.02
CA ALA A 32 3.28 -8.47 -8.98
C ALA A 32 3.49 -9.49 -7.86
N GLY A 33 2.42 -10.18 -7.43
CA GLY A 33 2.51 -11.26 -6.45
C GLY A 33 3.41 -12.41 -6.94
N VAL A 34 3.36 -12.77 -8.22
CA VAL A 34 4.25 -13.79 -8.80
C VAL A 34 5.70 -13.33 -8.76
N VAL A 35 5.97 -12.06 -9.11
CA VAL A 35 7.32 -11.48 -9.03
C VAL A 35 7.82 -11.48 -7.58
N VAL A 36 7.01 -11.05 -6.62
CA VAL A 36 7.35 -11.06 -5.19
C VAL A 36 7.64 -12.48 -4.71
N ALA A 37 6.81 -13.46 -5.08
CA ALA A 37 7.04 -14.85 -4.73
C ALA A 37 8.34 -15.42 -5.34
N ALA A 38 8.65 -15.05 -6.58
CA ALA A 38 9.90 -15.43 -7.24
C ALA A 38 11.11 -14.80 -6.53
N VAL A 39 11.02 -13.51 -6.15
CA VAL A 39 12.05 -12.83 -5.37
C VAL A 39 12.23 -13.48 -4.00
N ASP A 40 11.15 -13.79 -3.28
CA ASP A 40 11.20 -14.49 -1.99
C ASP A 40 11.78 -15.91 -2.10
N TRP A 41 11.55 -16.60 -3.22
CA TRP A 41 12.17 -17.90 -3.48
C TRP A 41 13.67 -17.76 -3.75
N LEU A 42 14.05 -16.78 -4.57
CA LEU A 42 15.45 -16.52 -4.90
C LEU A 42 16.26 -16.08 -3.68
N ARG A 43 15.67 -15.27 -2.79
CA ARG A 43 16.27 -14.90 -1.49
C ARG A 43 16.55 -16.09 -0.59
N ARG A 44 15.70 -17.13 -0.63
CA ARG A 44 15.91 -18.36 0.15
C ARG A 44 17.00 -19.25 -0.43
N ALA A 45 17.30 -19.12 -1.72
CA ALA A 45 18.39 -19.81 -2.39
C ALA A 45 19.71 -19.02 -2.37
N ASP A 46 19.68 -17.76 -1.93
CA ASP A 46 20.82 -16.85 -1.89
C ASP A 46 21.68 -17.11 -0.63
N PRO A 47 23.03 -17.17 -0.74
CA PRO A 47 23.92 -17.29 0.42
C PRO A 47 23.86 -16.10 1.39
N LEU A 48 23.26 -14.98 0.99
CA LEU A 48 23.05 -13.83 1.86
C LEU A 48 22.01 -14.15 2.96
N PRO A 49 22.34 -13.95 4.25
CA PRO A 49 21.43 -14.26 5.34
C PRO A 49 20.16 -13.40 5.23
N ALA A 50 19.08 -14.05 4.78
CA ALA A 50 17.73 -13.55 4.88
C ALA A 50 17.10 -14.19 6.13
N GLY A 51 16.68 -13.35 7.08
CA GLY A 51 16.00 -13.80 8.28
C GLY A 51 14.49 -13.77 8.11
N ASP A 52 13.81 -14.52 8.99
CA ASP A 52 12.38 -14.31 9.21
C ASP A 52 12.17 -12.93 9.87
N PRO A 53 11.18 -12.16 9.43
CA PRO A 53 10.83 -10.89 10.05
C PRO A 53 10.43 -11.10 11.53
N VAL A 54 10.78 -10.16 12.41
CA VAL A 54 10.47 -10.22 13.85
C VAL A 54 8.97 -10.46 14.11
N TRP A 55 8.10 -9.85 13.31
CA TRP A 55 6.64 -9.98 13.42
C TRP A 55 6.11 -11.41 13.19
N MET A 56 6.91 -12.29 12.58
CA MET A 56 6.52 -13.67 12.31
C MET A 56 6.37 -14.48 13.62
N TYR A 57 7.06 -14.05 14.68
CA TYR A 57 7.03 -14.65 16.00
C TYR A 57 5.98 -14.02 16.93
N ASP A 58 5.31 -12.93 16.50
CA ASP A 58 4.27 -12.26 17.28
C ASP A 58 2.94 -13.01 17.19
N THR A 59 2.20 -13.07 18.31
CA THR A 59 0.85 -13.66 18.37
C THR A 59 -0.14 -12.90 17.48
N VAL A 60 -0.05 -11.56 17.45
CA VAL A 60 -0.84 -10.65 16.60
C VAL A 60 0.04 -9.47 16.21
N SER A 61 0.16 -9.18 14.92
CA SER A 61 0.89 -8.03 14.39
C SER A 61 0.09 -7.36 13.28
N VAL A 62 -0.04 -6.03 13.32
CA VAL A 62 -0.74 -5.26 12.29
C VAL A 62 0.29 -4.77 11.28
N GLN A 63 0.34 -5.40 10.12
CA GLN A 63 1.29 -5.08 9.05
C GLN A 63 0.60 -4.27 7.97
N TYR A 64 0.47 -2.95 8.19
CA TYR A 64 -0.15 -2.05 7.22
C TYR A 64 0.91 -1.24 6.47
N ASN A 65 0.92 -1.38 5.14
CA ASN A 65 1.68 -0.51 4.26
C ASN A 65 0.78 0.61 3.76
N VAL A 66 1.26 1.85 3.86
CA VAL A 66 0.55 3.05 3.34
C VAL A 66 0.31 2.94 1.83
N PHE A 67 1.16 2.19 1.14
CA PHE A 67 1.07 1.90 -0.27
C PHE A 67 0.49 0.52 -0.53
N PRO A 68 -0.20 0.30 -1.67
CA PRO A 68 -0.75 -1.01 -2.01
C PRO A 68 0.38 -2.01 -2.22
N ALA A 69 0.76 -2.72 -1.17
CA ALA A 69 1.86 -3.67 -1.16
C ALA A 69 1.52 -4.81 -0.20
N GLY A 70 1.93 -6.03 -0.55
CA GLY A 70 1.85 -7.15 0.37
C GLY A 70 2.91 -7.07 1.46
N VAL A 71 2.84 -8.01 2.40
CA VAL A 71 3.84 -8.18 3.45
C VAL A 71 4.88 -9.18 2.98
N ALA A 72 6.14 -8.73 2.86
CA ALA A 72 7.27 -9.58 2.50
C ALA A 72 7.58 -10.57 3.63
N ARG A 73 7.84 -11.84 3.31
CA ARG A 73 8.16 -12.89 4.30
C ARG A 73 9.63 -12.93 4.72
N THR A 74 10.46 -12.03 4.20
CA THR A 74 11.89 -11.99 4.47
C THR A 74 12.32 -10.55 4.77
N THR A 75 13.18 -10.35 5.77
CA THR A 75 13.84 -9.06 6.00
C THR A 75 15.35 -9.26 5.96
N ARG A 76 16.05 -8.39 5.22
CA ARG A 76 17.50 -8.26 5.30
C ARG A 76 17.82 -7.06 6.18
N GLN A 77 18.61 -7.28 7.23
CA GLN A 77 19.10 -6.20 8.08
C GLN A 77 20.09 -5.34 7.29
N LEU A 78 20.09 -4.03 7.48
CA LEU A 78 21.02 -3.11 6.79
C LEU A 78 22.49 -3.49 7.01
N GLY A 79 22.81 -4.08 8.18
CA GLY A 79 24.14 -4.61 8.47
C GLY A 79 24.59 -5.75 7.56
N ALA A 80 23.67 -6.48 6.92
CA ALA A 80 23.99 -7.52 5.94
C ALA A 80 24.49 -6.96 4.60
N PHE A 81 24.37 -5.65 4.34
CA PHE A 81 24.93 -5.00 3.16
C PHE A 81 26.33 -4.41 3.41
N VAL A 82 26.73 -4.31 4.68
CA VAL A 82 28.02 -3.77 5.08
C VAL A 82 29.05 -4.90 4.92
N HIS A 83 30.08 -4.66 4.11
CA HIS A 83 31.14 -5.63 3.73
C HIS A 83 30.78 -6.67 2.67
N LEU A 84 29.70 -6.46 1.91
CA LEU A 84 29.37 -7.31 0.78
C LEU A 84 30.22 -6.97 -0.45
N GLU A 85 30.63 -7.99 -1.22
CA GLU A 85 31.22 -7.77 -2.53
C GLU A 85 30.23 -7.01 -3.44
N LEU A 86 30.72 -6.00 -4.18
CA LEU A 86 29.94 -5.20 -5.14
C LEU A 86 28.93 -6.00 -6.00
N PRO A 87 29.27 -7.16 -6.59
CA PRO A 87 28.31 -7.95 -7.37
C PRO A 87 27.15 -8.49 -6.52
N ALA A 88 27.41 -8.93 -5.29
CA ALA A 88 26.38 -9.43 -4.38
C ALA A 88 25.48 -8.30 -3.87
N LEU A 89 26.05 -7.11 -3.64
CA LEU A 89 25.29 -5.92 -3.26
C LEU A 89 24.38 -5.47 -4.41
N ALA A 90 24.91 -5.41 -5.64
CA ALA A 90 24.12 -5.07 -6.83
C ALA A 90 22.97 -6.06 -7.05
N TRP A 91 23.21 -7.36 -6.85
CA TRP A 91 22.19 -8.40 -6.93
C TRP A 91 21.08 -8.21 -5.89
N ALA A 92 21.45 -8.01 -4.63
CA ALA A 92 20.50 -7.80 -3.55
C ALA A 92 19.64 -6.54 -3.79
N VAL A 93 20.27 -5.44 -4.19
CA VAL A 93 19.57 -4.19 -4.55
C VAL A 93 18.64 -4.41 -5.75
N ALA A 94 19.08 -5.14 -6.77
CA ALA A 94 18.26 -5.41 -7.95
C ALA A 94 16.99 -6.20 -7.60
N LEU A 95 17.07 -7.18 -6.68
CA LEU A 95 15.91 -7.94 -6.25
C LEU A 95 14.91 -7.11 -5.43
N GLU A 96 15.40 -6.25 -4.54
CA GLU A 96 14.54 -5.31 -3.80
C GLU A 96 13.87 -4.31 -4.77
N ALA A 97 14.65 -3.74 -5.69
CA ALA A 97 14.14 -2.81 -6.70
C ALA A 97 13.10 -3.49 -7.60
N LEU A 98 13.33 -4.73 -8.04
CA LEU A 98 12.40 -5.45 -8.90
C LEU A 98 11.05 -5.69 -8.21
N ALA A 99 11.06 -6.13 -6.95
CA ALA A 99 9.83 -6.33 -6.19
C ALA A 99 9.09 -5.01 -5.97
N ALA A 100 9.80 -3.96 -5.54
CA ALA A 100 9.22 -2.64 -5.31
C ALA A 100 8.63 -2.04 -6.59
N LEU A 101 9.34 -2.12 -7.71
CA LEU A 101 8.89 -1.62 -9.00
C LEU A 101 7.69 -2.41 -9.55
N ALA A 102 7.67 -3.72 -9.38
CA ALA A 102 6.53 -4.54 -9.79
C ALA A 102 5.25 -4.16 -9.04
N VAL A 103 5.36 -3.96 -7.72
CA VAL A 103 4.24 -3.52 -6.87
C VAL A 103 3.83 -2.08 -7.21
N ALA A 104 4.79 -1.19 -7.44
CA ALA A 104 4.52 0.18 -7.86
C ALA A 104 3.79 0.24 -9.21
N ALA A 105 4.24 -0.52 -10.20
CA ALA A 105 3.59 -0.58 -11.50
C ALA A 105 2.16 -1.15 -11.39
N ALA A 106 1.95 -2.19 -10.57
CA ALA A 106 0.64 -2.76 -10.32
C ALA A 106 -0.31 -1.77 -9.62
N GLY A 107 0.17 -1.08 -8.59
CA GLY A 107 -0.56 -0.04 -7.88
C GLY A 107 -0.95 1.12 -8.79
N TRP A 108 0.02 1.66 -9.53
CA TRP A 108 -0.21 2.72 -10.50
C TRP A 108 -1.27 2.31 -11.53
N TYR A 109 -1.07 1.19 -12.23
CA TYR A 109 -1.99 0.75 -13.28
C TYR A 109 -3.42 0.53 -12.77
N THR A 110 -3.56 -0.04 -11.56
CA THR A 110 -4.88 -0.31 -10.99
C THR A 110 -5.59 0.98 -10.58
N ILE A 111 -4.85 1.93 -10.01
CA ILE A 111 -5.38 3.23 -9.58
C ILE A 111 -5.69 4.10 -10.78
N THR A 112 -4.77 4.25 -11.73
CA THR A 112 -4.98 5.08 -12.93
C THR A 112 -6.08 4.55 -13.82
N ARG A 113 -6.36 3.24 -13.80
CA ARG A 113 -7.53 2.66 -14.48
C ARG A 113 -8.85 2.96 -13.78
N CYS A 114 -8.81 3.27 -12.49
CA CYS A 114 -9.98 3.77 -11.77
C CYS A 114 -10.20 5.27 -11.99
N LEU A 115 -9.19 5.98 -12.51
CA LEU A 115 -9.18 7.43 -12.71
C LEU A 115 -9.09 7.74 -14.22
N THR A 116 -9.28 8.99 -14.59
CA THR A 116 -8.83 9.53 -15.89
C THR A 116 -7.49 10.22 -15.68
N ALA A 117 -6.47 9.44 -15.33
CA ALA A 117 -5.15 9.96 -14.95
C ALA A 117 -4.18 10.07 -16.14
N ASP A 118 -3.18 10.94 -15.99
CA ASP A 118 -2.11 11.16 -16.95
C ASP A 118 -1.15 9.94 -17.01
N PRO A 119 -0.90 9.35 -18.19
CA PRO A 119 0.06 8.25 -18.36
C PRO A 119 1.49 8.60 -17.92
N ASP A 120 1.88 9.88 -17.93
CA ASP A 120 3.25 10.30 -17.60
C ASP A 120 3.53 10.31 -16.07
N SER A 121 2.51 10.11 -15.25
CA SER A 121 2.61 10.12 -13.78
C SER A 121 3.35 8.91 -13.18
N LEU A 122 3.58 7.85 -13.96
CA LEU A 122 4.17 6.59 -13.48
C LEU A 122 5.54 6.80 -12.82
N ALA A 123 6.44 7.57 -13.45
CA ALA A 123 7.79 7.77 -12.94
C ALA A 123 7.79 8.51 -11.59
N GLY A 124 6.94 9.53 -11.46
CA GLY A 124 6.76 10.26 -10.20
C GLY A 124 6.15 9.38 -9.12
N TYR A 125 5.11 8.62 -9.44
CA TYR A 125 4.48 7.67 -8.54
C TYR A 125 5.46 6.59 -8.05
N ALA A 126 6.18 5.95 -8.97
CA ALA A 126 7.15 4.91 -8.66
C ALA A 126 8.32 5.45 -7.81
N GLY A 127 8.83 6.64 -8.14
CA GLY A 127 9.88 7.29 -7.36
C GLY A 127 9.47 7.53 -5.91
N TRP A 128 8.26 8.05 -5.68
CA TRP A 128 7.73 8.28 -4.33
C TRP A 128 7.42 6.99 -3.59
N MET A 129 6.86 5.99 -4.26
CA MET A 129 6.64 4.65 -3.69
C MET A 129 7.94 4.05 -3.18
N VAL A 130 9.00 4.05 -4.00
CA VAL A 130 10.31 3.51 -3.62
C VAL A 130 10.91 4.32 -2.47
N ALA A 131 10.88 5.64 -2.53
CA ALA A 131 11.39 6.49 -1.44
C ALA A 131 10.70 6.19 -0.10
N LEU A 132 9.38 6.01 -0.12
CA LEU A 132 8.58 5.75 1.08
C LEU A 132 8.70 4.29 1.56
N ALA A 133 8.99 3.34 0.68
CA ALA A 133 9.28 1.96 1.06
C ALA A 133 10.62 1.83 1.81
N VAL A 134 11.60 2.68 1.50
CA VAL A 134 12.93 2.66 2.13
C VAL A 134 12.94 3.37 3.49
N LEU A 135 12.10 4.40 3.67
CA LEU A 135 12.03 5.24 4.86
C LEU A 135 11.91 4.47 6.19
N PRO A 136 11.00 3.48 6.33
CA PRO A 136 10.88 2.70 7.57
C PRO A 136 12.14 1.90 7.91
N GLY A 137 12.89 1.42 6.90
CA GLY A 137 14.15 0.72 7.13
C GLY A 137 15.25 1.64 7.69
N LEU A 138 15.20 2.92 7.36
CA LEU A 138 16.12 3.95 7.87
C LEU A 138 15.75 4.42 9.28
N VAL A 139 14.47 4.36 9.62
CA VAL A 139 13.91 4.81 10.90
C VAL A 139 13.52 3.58 11.72
N SER A 140 14.49 2.74 12.08
CA SER A 140 14.27 1.68 13.05
C SER A 140 14.18 2.30 14.45
N LEU A 141 12.97 2.67 14.85
CA LEU A 141 12.66 3.11 16.21
C LEU A 141 12.57 1.88 17.13
N GLU A 142 13.72 1.44 17.65
CA GLU A 142 13.77 0.47 18.75
C GLU A 142 13.30 1.16 20.04
N GLY A 143 11.99 1.29 20.20
CA GLY A 143 11.36 1.87 21.38
C GLY A 143 10.82 0.79 22.31
N SER A 144 11.48 0.56 23.44
CA SER A 144 10.92 -0.18 24.57
C SER A 144 9.68 0.57 25.09
N VAL A 145 8.48 0.08 24.79
CA VAL A 145 7.20 0.69 25.19
C VAL A 145 6.91 0.38 26.66
N GLY A 146 7.69 0.96 27.57
CA GLY A 146 7.56 0.78 29.02
C GLY A 146 6.52 1.69 29.69
N LEU A 147 5.86 2.58 28.94
CA LEU A 147 4.90 3.55 29.48
C LEU A 147 3.60 3.51 28.67
N LEU A 148 2.57 2.87 29.23
CA LEU A 148 1.20 2.79 28.67
C LEU A 148 0.66 4.10 28.07
N PRO A 149 0.77 5.27 28.73
CA PRO A 149 0.26 6.53 28.16
C PRO A 149 1.09 7.00 26.95
N LEU A 150 2.40 6.75 26.93
CA LEU A 150 3.24 7.07 25.78
C LEU A 150 2.90 6.17 24.58
N GLY A 151 2.65 4.87 24.83
CA GLY A 151 2.17 3.94 23.81
C GLY A 151 0.83 4.36 23.21
N LEU A 152 -0.12 4.81 24.04
CA LEU A 152 -1.40 5.32 23.55
C LEU A 152 -1.24 6.61 22.73
N ALA A 153 -0.40 7.54 23.18
CA ALA A 153 -0.13 8.77 22.43
C ALA A 153 0.48 8.47 21.06
N VAL A 154 1.48 7.58 21.00
CA VAL A 154 2.08 7.11 19.75
C VAL A 154 1.02 6.44 18.86
N LEU A 155 0.17 5.59 19.42
CA LEU A 155 -0.90 4.92 18.66
C LEU A 155 -1.87 5.95 18.03
N VAL A 156 -2.29 6.96 18.78
CA VAL A 156 -3.18 8.02 18.27
C VAL A 156 -2.51 8.81 17.16
N VAL A 157 -1.23 9.16 17.32
CA VAL A 157 -0.46 9.86 16.29
C VAL A 157 -0.34 8.99 15.03
N VAL A 158 0.02 7.72 15.17
CA VAL A 158 0.12 6.78 14.05
C VAL A 158 -1.23 6.63 13.35
N ALA A 159 -2.33 6.43 14.08
CA ALA A 159 -3.67 6.33 13.51
C ALA A 159 -4.05 7.60 12.73
N PHE A 160 -3.72 8.77 13.27
CA PHE A 160 -3.94 10.04 12.59
C PHE A 160 -3.14 10.14 11.29
N VAL A 161 -1.85 9.82 11.33
CA VAL A 161 -0.96 9.82 10.16
C VAL A 161 -1.47 8.83 9.10
N VAL A 162 -1.85 7.62 9.49
CA VAL A 162 -2.42 6.62 8.58
C VAL A 162 -3.67 7.16 7.89
N ALA A 163 -4.61 7.75 8.64
CA ALA A 163 -5.82 8.33 8.07
C ALA A 163 -5.50 9.50 7.12
N TYR A 164 -4.50 10.30 7.46
CA TYR A 164 -4.08 11.47 6.69
C TYR A 164 -3.42 11.08 5.36
N VAL A 165 -2.63 10.00 5.35
CA VAL A 165 -1.85 9.57 4.17
C VAL A 165 -2.57 8.47 3.36
N PHE A 166 -3.71 7.94 3.84
CA PHE A 166 -4.43 6.83 3.21
C PHE A 166 -4.73 7.04 1.71
N LEU A 167 -5.10 8.26 1.30
CA LEU A 167 -5.45 8.59 -0.08
C LEU A 167 -4.28 9.17 -0.89
N LEU A 168 -3.14 9.41 -0.25
CA LEU A 168 -1.93 9.92 -0.90
C LEU A 168 -1.55 9.15 -2.18
N PRO A 169 -1.48 7.80 -2.19
CA PRO A 169 -1.13 7.07 -3.41
C PRO A 169 -2.12 7.32 -4.57
N GLY A 170 -3.40 7.56 -4.26
CA GLY A 170 -4.41 7.86 -5.27
C GLY A 170 -4.15 9.20 -5.95
N PHE A 171 -3.90 10.25 -5.16
CA PHE A 171 -3.59 11.57 -5.70
C PHE A 171 -2.23 11.62 -6.41
N LEU A 172 -1.23 10.87 -5.94
CA LEU A 172 0.04 10.74 -6.66
C LEU A 172 -0.16 10.07 -8.03
N ALA A 173 -0.97 9.02 -8.09
CA ALA A 173 -1.30 8.35 -9.36
C ALA A 173 -2.16 9.22 -10.28
N ALA A 174 -2.97 10.13 -9.74
CA ALA A 174 -3.69 11.15 -10.51
C ALA A 174 -2.77 12.25 -11.08
N GLY A 175 -1.46 12.23 -10.79
CA GLY A 175 -0.48 13.19 -11.31
C GLY A 175 -0.27 14.43 -10.44
N TYR A 176 -0.86 14.51 -9.25
CA TYR A 176 -0.58 15.62 -8.33
C TYR A 176 0.86 15.55 -7.81
N ARG A 177 1.47 16.73 -7.63
CA ARG A 177 2.75 16.87 -6.92
C ARG A 177 2.58 16.45 -5.45
N PHE A 178 3.63 15.91 -4.85
CA PHE A 178 3.60 15.35 -3.49
C PHE A 178 3.01 16.29 -2.43
N ASP A 179 3.39 17.56 -2.46
CA ASP A 179 2.90 18.60 -1.55
C ASP A 179 1.39 18.82 -1.68
N ARG A 180 0.89 18.88 -2.92
CA ARG A 180 -0.55 18.99 -3.20
C ARG A 180 -1.30 17.70 -2.87
N ALA A 181 -0.76 16.55 -3.26
CA ALA A 181 -1.34 15.24 -2.98
C ALA A 181 -1.52 15.01 -1.48
N LEU A 182 -0.53 15.41 -0.68
CA LEU A 182 -0.57 15.28 0.78
C LEU A 182 -1.62 16.19 1.42
N ARG A 183 -1.68 17.46 1.02
CA ARG A 183 -2.72 18.40 1.49
C ARG A 183 -4.12 17.91 1.12
N ARG A 184 -4.33 17.51 -0.15
CA ARG A 184 -5.60 17.01 -0.67
C ARG A 184 -6.04 15.73 0.05
N SER A 185 -5.11 14.82 0.33
CA SER A 185 -5.37 13.63 1.15
C SER A 185 -5.84 14.00 2.55
N GLY A 186 -5.18 14.99 3.17
CA GLY A 186 -5.59 15.52 4.47
C GLY A 186 -7.01 16.10 4.51
N ASP A 187 -7.34 16.93 3.52
CA ASP A 187 -8.63 17.57 3.38
C ASP A 187 -9.73 16.54 3.09
N ALA A 188 -9.47 15.61 2.17
CA ALA A 188 -10.39 14.51 1.84
C ALA A 188 -10.64 13.57 3.03
N SER A 189 -9.63 13.40 3.89
CA SER A 189 -9.73 12.59 5.11
C SER A 189 -10.44 13.30 6.27
N HIS A 190 -10.69 14.61 6.17
CA HIS A 190 -11.37 15.36 7.22
C HIS A 190 -12.83 14.86 7.38
N GLY A 191 -13.21 14.47 8.61
CA GLY A 191 -14.55 13.94 8.91
C GLY A 191 -14.76 12.44 8.66
N ARG A 192 -13.81 11.71 8.04
CA ARG A 192 -13.91 10.25 7.78
C ARG A 192 -12.69 9.44 8.24
N ARG A 193 -11.92 9.96 9.20
CA ARG A 193 -10.66 9.36 9.67
C ARG A 193 -10.83 7.95 10.24
N LEU A 194 -11.88 7.71 11.02
CA LEU A 194 -12.12 6.43 11.68
C LEU A 194 -12.31 5.28 10.67
N PRO A 195 -13.16 5.39 9.62
CA PRO A 195 -13.24 4.40 8.55
C PRO A 195 -11.88 4.05 7.90
N PHE A 196 -11.01 5.03 7.65
CA PHE A 196 -9.69 4.79 7.06
C PHE A 196 -8.78 4.01 8.01
N VAL A 197 -8.76 4.37 9.28
CA VAL A 197 -7.99 3.65 10.31
C VAL A 197 -8.48 2.22 10.46
N VAL A 198 -9.80 2.02 10.61
CA VAL A 198 -10.38 0.68 10.74
C VAL A 198 -10.06 -0.17 9.51
N THR A 199 -10.15 0.41 8.31
CA THR A 199 -9.83 -0.30 7.07
C THR A 199 -8.35 -0.65 6.97
N ALA A 200 -7.47 0.28 7.32
CA ALA A 200 -6.03 0.03 7.37
C ALA A 200 -5.69 -1.10 8.35
N VAL A 201 -6.32 -1.13 9.53
CA VAL A 201 -6.15 -2.22 10.51
C VAL A 201 -6.66 -3.55 9.95
N VAL A 202 -7.85 -3.57 9.35
CA VAL A 202 -8.42 -4.79 8.74
C VAL A 202 -7.54 -5.32 7.61
N LEU A 203 -7.06 -4.43 6.73
CA LEU A 203 -6.15 -4.80 5.63
C LEU A 203 -4.82 -5.31 6.18
N GLY A 204 -4.25 -4.65 7.19
CA GLY A 204 -2.98 -5.05 7.79
C GLY A 204 -3.07 -6.40 8.51
N LEU A 205 -4.17 -6.66 9.23
CA LEU A 205 -4.44 -7.96 9.84
C LEU A 205 -4.66 -9.06 8.79
N GLY A 206 -5.40 -8.73 7.72
CA GLY A 206 -5.58 -9.64 6.59
C GLY A 206 -4.25 -9.98 5.91
N ALA A 207 -3.42 -8.97 5.67
CA ALA A 207 -2.11 -9.12 5.06
C ALA A 207 -1.19 -10.02 5.89
N TRP A 208 -1.18 -9.82 7.21
CA TRP A 208 -0.45 -10.65 8.16
C TRP A 208 -0.95 -12.10 8.18
N LEU A 209 -2.28 -12.31 8.21
CA LEU A 209 -2.85 -13.65 8.20
C LEU A 209 -2.54 -14.40 6.90
N LEU A 210 -2.66 -13.72 5.75
CA LEU A 210 -2.31 -14.29 4.46
C LEU A 210 -0.81 -14.59 4.36
N ALA A 211 0.04 -13.72 4.90
CA ALA A 211 1.49 -13.90 4.88
C ALA A 211 1.97 -15.12 5.70
N ARG A 212 1.16 -15.62 6.65
CA ARG A 212 1.43 -16.85 7.41
C ARG A 212 1.28 -18.12 6.59
N VAL A 213 0.63 -18.08 5.42
CA VAL A 213 0.49 -19.26 4.57
C VAL A 213 1.88 -19.68 4.05
N PRO A 214 2.33 -20.93 4.30
CA PRO A 214 3.62 -21.39 3.83
C PRO A 214 3.65 -21.38 2.30
N VAL A 215 4.80 -21.01 1.74
CA VAL A 215 5.09 -20.93 0.30
C VAL A 215 4.35 -19.81 -0.45
N ALA A 216 3.05 -19.61 -0.21
CA ALA A 216 2.22 -18.67 -0.97
C ALA A 216 1.92 -17.34 -0.24
N GLY A 217 2.33 -17.16 1.01
CA GLY A 217 1.91 -16.01 1.82
C GLY A 217 2.27 -14.63 1.25
N GLY A 218 3.47 -14.48 0.68
CA GLY A 218 3.87 -13.22 0.01
C GLY A 218 3.05 -12.94 -1.25
N PHE A 219 2.76 -13.98 -2.04
CA PHE A 219 1.87 -13.89 -3.21
C PHE A 219 0.45 -13.51 -2.79
N LEU A 220 -0.15 -14.27 -1.87
CA LEU A 220 -1.53 -14.09 -1.40
C LEU A 220 -1.73 -12.70 -0.80
N SER A 221 -0.83 -12.29 0.09
CA SER A 221 -0.88 -10.97 0.73
C SER A 221 -0.81 -9.86 -0.32
N THR A 222 0.14 -9.92 -1.27
CA THR A 222 0.29 -8.92 -2.33
C THR A 222 -0.90 -8.91 -3.29
N ALA A 223 -1.33 -10.08 -3.77
CA ALA A 223 -2.38 -10.20 -4.76
C ALA A 223 -3.74 -9.79 -4.19
N VAL A 224 -4.07 -10.18 -2.95
CA VAL A 224 -5.38 -9.87 -2.36
C VAL A 224 -5.38 -8.48 -1.75
N VAL A 225 -4.48 -8.21 -0.80
CA VAL A 225 -4.50 -6.95 -0.04
C VAL A 225 -4.10 -5.78 -0.93
N GLY A 226 -3.07 -5.95 -1.77
CA GLY A 226 -2.64 -4.94 -2.73
C GLY A 226 -3.76 -4.56 -3.70
N THR A 227 -4.47 -5.53 -4.28
CA THR A 227 -5.63 -5.26 -5.14
C THR A 227 -6.73 -4.50 -4.41
N VAL A 228 -7.14 -5.00 -3.23
CA VAL A 228 -8.23 -4.39 -2.46
C VAL A 228 -7.89 -2.94 -2.09
N GLN A 229 -6.66 -2.71 -1.63
CA GLN A 229 -6.19 -1.37 -1.25
C GLN A 229 -6.12 -0.44 -2.46
N ALA A 230 -5.55 -0.89 -3.58
CA ALA A 230 -5.43 -0.05 -4.78
C ALA A 230 -6.80 0.30 -5.39
N VAL A 231 -7.70 -0.66 -5.50
CA VAL A 231 -9.07 -0.43 -6.00
C VAL A 231 -9.84 0.49 -5.07
N LEU A 232 -9.70 0.31 -3.75
CA LEU A 232 -10.36 1.17 -2.77
C LEU A 232 -9.87 2.62 -2.89
N VAL A 233 -8.56 2.82 -2.94
CA VAL A 233 -7.94 4.15 -3.07
C VAL A 233 -8.39 4.82 -4.38
N GLY A 234 -8.28 4.12 -5.52
CA GLY A 234 -8.69 4.66 -6.81
C GLY A 234 -10.17 5.03 -6.86
N ALA A 235 -11.05 4.14 -6.40
CA ALA A 235 -12.49 4.40 -6.38
C ALA A 235 -12.92 5.50 -5.39
N LEU A 236 -12.17 5.71 -4.31
CA LEU A 236 -12.43 6.81 -3.39
C LEU A 236 -11.98 8.14 -3.98
N VAL A 237 -10.78 8.21 -4.55
CA VAL A 237 -10.26 9.44 -5.18
C VAL A 237 -11.17 9.89 -6.33
N ASP A 238 -11.57 8.98 -7.21
CA ASP A 238 -12.53 9.25 -8.30
C ASP A 238 -13.82 9.92 -7.79
N ARG A 239 -14.38 9.41 -6.68
CA ARG A 239 -15.57 9.99 -6.04
C ARG A 239 -15.33 11.34 -5.38
N TYR A 240 -14.11 11.63 -4.93
CA TYR A 240 -13.76 12.93 -4.36
C TYR A 240 -13.58 13.97 -5.46
N GLU A 241 -12.95 13.60 -6.57
CA GLU A 241 -12.77 14.48 -7.74
C GLU A 241 -14.12 14.81 -8.38
N THR A 242 -14.94 13.80 -8.67
CA THR A 242 -16.27 14.00 -9.27
C THR A 242 -17.19 14.90 -8.43
N ARG A 243 -17.07 14.83 -7.08
CA ARG A 243 -17.85 15.71 -6.18
C ARG A 243 -17.32 17.13 -6.17
N GLY A 244 -16.00 17.32 -6.21
CA GLY A 244 -15.40 18.64 -6.26
C GLY A 244 -15.84 19.42 -7.51
N ASP A 245 -15.85 18.75 -8.66
CA ASP A 245 -16.27 19.36 -9.93
C ASP A 245 -17.75 19.78 -9.94
N ALA A 246 -18.61 19.02 -9.25
CA ALA A 246 -20.04 19.32 -9.13
C ALA A 246 -20.32 20.54 -8.23
N ASP A 247 -19.57 20.70 -7.15
CA ASP A 247 -19.70 21.84 -6.24
C ASP A 247 -19.24 23.15 -6.92
N ASP A 248 -18.10 23.12 -7.65
CA ASP A 248 -17.59 24.29 -8.39
C ASP A 248 -18.58 24.74 -9.48
N ALA A 249 -19.19 23.81 -10.23
CA ALA A 249 -20.18 24.13 -11.25
C ALA A 249 -21.51 24.70 -10.70
N SER A 250 -21.78 24.50 -9.40
CA SER A 250 -22.98 25.00 -8.73
C SER A 250 -22.78 26.37 -8.05
N GLY A 251 -21.53 26.75 -7.76
CA GLY A 251 -21.17 28.06 -7.20
C GLY A 251 -21.12 29.20 -8.24
N GLU A 252 -21.14 28.88 -9.54
CA GLU A 252 -21.13 29.85 -10.64
C GLU A 252 -22.54 30.24 -11.16
N ARG A 253 -23.62 29.80 -10.50
CA ARG A 253 -25.01 30.15 -10.84
C ARG A 253 -25.68 31.04 -9.81
#